data_AF-A0A959T256-F1
#
_entry.id   AF-A0A959T256-F1
#
_cell.length_a   1.000
_cell.length_b   1.000
_cell.length_c   1.000
_cell.angle_alpha   90.00
_cell.angle_beta   90.00
_cell.angle_gamma   90.00
#
_symmetry.space_group_name_H-M   'P 1'
#
loop_
_entity.id
_entity.type
_entity.pdbx_description
1 polymer ?
#
loop_
_entity_poly.entity_id
_entity_poly.type
_entity_poly.pdbx_seq_one_letter_code
_entity_poly.pdbx_strand_id
1 'polypeptide(L)' 'ALPRHAVHEEGRVYLVQDSALTWADVEVVHAGRERAVVRGLQEGQQVLTERLSAAHPGMRVAPRNGGR' A
#
# COMPACT_ATOMS: atom_id res chain seq x y z
N ALA A 1 8.06 -6.98 -1.54
CA ALA A 1 7.12 -7.72 -0.66
C ALA A 1 6.58 -6.76 0.39
N LEU A 2 5.27 -6.80 0.66
CA LEU A 2 4.56 -5.90 1.56
C LEU A 2 4.12 -6.62 2.84
N PRO A 3 3.85 -5.91 3.95
CA PRO A 3 3.14 -6.51 5.08
C PRO A 3 1.77 -7.06 4.65
N ARG A 4 1.36 -8.19 5.21
CA ARG A 4 0.10 -8.85 4.85
C ARG A 4 -1.11 -7.93 5.06
N HIS A 5 -1.11 -7.11 6.12
CA HIS A 5 -2.21 -6.20 6.42
C HIS A 5 -2.30 -4.99 5.49
N ALA A 6 -1.26 -4.73 4.68
CA ALA A 6 -1.28 -3.64 3.70
C ALA A 6 -2.01 -4.04 2.40
N VAL A 7 -2.23 -5.35 2.21
CA VAL A 7 -2.97 -5.89 1.06
C VAL A 7 -4.41 -6.12 1.50
N HIS A 8 -5.33 -5.42 0.86
CA HIS A 8 -6.76 -5.60 1.06
C HIS A 8 -7.25 -6.90 0.41
N GLU A 9 -8.37 -7.43 0.90
CA GLU A 9 -8.92 -8.74 0.49
C GLU A 9 -9.23 -8.82 -1.01
N GLU A 10 -9.47 -7.68 -1.67
CA GLU A 10 -9.73 -7.59 -3.12
C GLU A 10 -8.47 -7.54 -3.99
N GLY A 11 -7.28 -7.75 -3.42
CA GLY A 11 -6.02 -7.60 -4.17
C GLY A 11 -5.69 -6.14 -4.47
N ARG A 12 -5.97 -5.26 -3.50
CA ARG A 12 -5.69 -3.82 -3.62
C ARG A 12 -4.75 -3.35 -2.52
N VAL A 13 -4.02 -2.28 -2.83
CA VAL A 13 -3.21 -1.55 -1.84
C VAL A 13 -3.49 -0.07 -1.94
N TYR A 14 -3.24 0.65 -0.85
CA TYR A 14 -3.23 2.09 -0.87
C TYR A 14 -1.88 2.61 -1.36
N LEU A 15 -1.89 3.39 -2.43
CA LEU A 15 -0.76 4.19 -2.86
C LEU A 15 -0.87 5.61 -2.31
N VAL A 16 0.27 6.20 -2.01
CA VAL A 16 0.41 7.62 -1.71
C VAL A 16 0.76 8.34 -3.01
N GLN A 17 -0.18 9.13 -3.51
CA GLN A 17 -0.01 9.95 -4.71
C GLN A 17 -0.49 11.37 -4.41
N ASP A 18 0.33 12.38 -4.70
CA ASP A 18 0.01 13.79 -4.46
C ASP A 18 -0.47 14.09 -3.02
N SER A 19 0.13 13.41 -2.04
CA SER A 19 -0.24 13.47 -0.61
C SER A 19 -1.66 12.99 -0.29
N ALA A 20 -2.23 12.13 -1.14
CA ALA A 20 -3.52 11.49 -0.94
C ALA A 20 -3.42 9.96 -1.14
N LEU A 21 -4.28 9.22 -0.45
CA LEU A 21 -4.43 7.79 -0.68
C LEU A 21 -5.26 7.53 -1.93
N THR A 22 -4.75 6.68 -2.81
CA THR A 22 -5.48 6.15 -3.96
C THR A 22 -5.38 4.62 -3.98
N TRP A 23 -6.31 3.98 -4.68
CA TRP A 23 -6.26 2.54 -4.89
C TRP A 23 -5.28 2.19 -6.00
N ALA A 24 -4.56 1.10 -5.81
CA ALA A 24 -3.93 0.37 -6.90
C ALA A 24 -4.27 -1.10 -6.80
N ASP A 25 -4.68 -1.67 -7.93
CA ASP A 25 -4.86 -3.10 -8.08
C ASP A 25 -3.49 -3.78 -8.17
N VAL A 26 -3.35 -4.88 -7.43
CA VAL A 26 -2.14 -5.69 -7.42
C VAL A 26 -2.50 -7.16 -7.50
N GLU A 27 -1.66 -7.93 -8.18
CA GLU A 27 -1.77 -9.38 -8.19
C GLU A 27 -1.00 -9.94 -6.99
N VAL A 28 -1.67 -10.73 -6.14
CA VAL A 28 -1.03 -11.40 -5.00
C VAL A 28 -0.42 -12.71 -5.47
N VAL A 29 0.90 -12.72 -5.68
CA VAL A 29 1.66 -13.89 -6.14
C VAL A 29 1.86 -14.90 -4.99
N HIS A 30 2.04 -14.41 -3.76
CA HIS A 30 2.17 -15.25 -2.58
C HIS A 30 1.69 -14.52 -1.33
N ALA A 31 0.94 -15.20 -0.46
CA ALA A 31 0.40 -14.63 0.77
C ALA A 31 0.84 -15.45 1.99
N GLY A 32 1.93 -15.02 2.64
CA GLY A 32 2.37 -15.56 3.92
C GLY A 32 1.59 -14.97 5.11
N ARG A 33 1.94 -15.42 6.31
CA ARG A 33 1.31 -14.96 7.56
C ARG A 33 1.59 -13.47 7.84
N GLU A 34 2.82 -13.03 7.63
CA GLU A 34 3.25 -11.65 7.93
C GLU A 34 3.47 -10.81 6.68
N ARG A 35 3.80 -11.43 5.55
CA ARG A 35 4.17 -10.73 4.31
C ARG A 35 3.45 -11.32 3.11
N ALA A 36 3.16 -10.45 2.14
CA ALA A 36 2.64 -10.81 0.84
C ALA A 36 3.62 -10.37 -0.27
N VAL A 37 3.80 -11.22 -1.27
CA VAL A 37 4.48 -10.89 -2.51
C VAL A 37 3.41 -10.50 -3.51
N VAL A 38 3.54 -9.29 -4.05
CA VAL A 38 2.57 -8.72 -4.99
C VAL A 38 3.27 -8.28 -6.27
N ARG A 39 2.52 -8.20 -7.36
CA ARG A 39 2.94 -7.70 -8.68
C ARG A 39 1.98 -6.62 -9.15
N GLY A 40 2.45 -5.72 -10.03
CA GLY A 40 1.67 -4.59 -10.56
C GLY A 40 2.09 -3.21 -10.00
N LEU A 41 2.97 -3.20 -8.99
CA LEU A 41 3.58 -1.97 -8.48
C LEU A 41 4.80 -1.57 -9.31
N GLN A 42 4.89 -0.28 -9.61
CA GLN A 42 6.02 0.34 -10.28
C GLN A 42 7.08 0.78 -9.26
N GLU A 43 8.34 0.81 -9.71
CA GLU A 43 9.43 1.35 -8.91
C GLU A 43 9.16 2.82 -8.56
N GLY A 44 9.46 3.21 -7.32
CA GLY A 44 9.21 4.57 -6.81
C GLY A 44 7.79 4.82 -6.30
N GLN A 45 6.82 3.91 -6.51
CA GLN A 45 5.50 4.04 -5.91
C GLN A 45 5.56 3.84 -4.39
N GLN A 46 4.98 4.78 -3.65
CA GLN A 46 4.86 4.70 -2.20
C GLN A 46 3.58 3.96 -1.82
N VAL A 47 3.71 2.82 -1.16
CA VAL A 47 2.59 2.06 -0.62
C VAL A 47 2.40 2.40 0.85
N LEU A 48 1.17 2.66 1.27
CA LEU A 48 0.83 2.74 2.68
C LEU A 48 0.95 1.35 3.32
N THR A 49 1.95 1.19 4.18
CA THR A 49 2.22 -0.06 4.89
C THR A 49 1.87 0.00 6.37
N GLU A 50 1.56 1.19 6.88
CA GLU A 50 1.11 1.41 8.25
C GLU A 50 -0.37 1.07 8.40
N ARG A 51 -0.73 0.53 9.56
CA ARG A 51 -2.11 0.15 9.84
C ARG A 51 -2.88 1.39 10.29
N LEU A 52 -3.57 2.02 9.33
CA LEU A 52 -4.48 3.13 9.59
C LEU A 52 -5.91 2.61 9.67
N SER A 53 -6.50 2.65 10.86
CA SER A 53 -7.82 2.07 11.16
C SER A 53 -8.97 2.62 10.31
N ALA A 54 -8.80 3.80 9.71
CA ALA A 54 -9.81 4.49 8.92
C ALA A 54 -9.30 4.90 7.53
N ALA A 55 -8.24 4.27 7.00
CA ALA A 55 -7.75 4.59 5.66
C ALA A 55 -8.85 4.42 4.62
N HIS A 56 -9.05 5.46 3.81
CA HIS A 56 -9.97 5.49 2.70
C HIS A 56 -9.35 6.28 1.52
N PRO A 57 -9.79 6.05 0.28
CA PRO A 57 -9.37 6.87 -0.86
C PRO A 57 -9.64 8.36 -0.62
N GLY A 58 -8.75 9.20 -1.12
CA GLY A 58 -8.80 10.66 -0.93
C GLY A 58 -8.37 11.13 0.46
N MET A 59 -8.10 10.24 1.41
CA MET A 59 -7.51 10.61 2.70
C MET A 59 -6.16 11.29 2.45
N ARG A 60 -6.00 12.50 2.99
CA ARG A 60 -4.74 13.24 2.94
C ARG A 60 -3.75 12.61 3.91
N VAL A 61 -2.56 12.33 3.40
CA VAL A 61 -1.46 11.78 4.19
C VAL A 61 -0.23 12.63 3.95
N ALA A 62 0.55 12.85 5.00
CA ALA A 62 1.87 13.43 4.81
C ALA A 62 2.72 12.38 4.05
N PRO A 63 3.37 12.74 2.94
CA PRO A 63 4.36 11.86 2.36
C PRO A 63 5.38 11.58 3.45
N ARG A 64 5.64 10.29 3.73
CA ARG A 64 6.70 9.91 4.64
C ARG A 64 8.00 10.28 3.93
N ASN A 65 8.49 11.50 4.17
CA ASN A 65 9.86 11.86 3.82
C ASN A 65 10.74 10.82 4.50
N GLY A 66 11.31 9.91 3.72
CA GLY A 66 12.34 9.00 4.18
C GLY A 66 13.51 9.84 4.64
N GLY A 67 13.53 10.18 5.93
CA GLY A 67 14.61 10.91 6.55
C GLY A 67 15.84 10.01 6.63
N ARG A 68 16.80 10.31 5.75
CA ARG A 68 18.21 9.88 5.69
C ARG A 68 18.52 8.39 5.54
#